data_AF-A0A1H0X8F1-F1
#
_entry.id   AF-A0A1H0X8F1-F1
#
_cell.length_a   1.000
_cell.length_b   1.000
_cell.length_c   1.000
_cell.angle_alpha   90.00
_cell.angle_beta   90.00
_cell.angle_gamma   90.00
#
_symmetry.space_group_name_H-M   'P 1'
#
loop_
_entity.id
_entity.type
_entity.pdbx_description
1 polymer ?
#
loop_
_entity_poly.entity_id
_entity_poly.type
_entity_poly.pdbx_seq_one_letter_code
_entity_poly.pdbx_strand_id
1 'polypeptide(L)' 'MLGEPAGAGTPLHQELQRGLADFLGCEDSLVLAGGYLTNVTAIDALLADGDLLIHDA' A
#
# COMPACT_ATOMS: atom_id res chain seq x y z
N MET A 1 18.20 -19.36 6.79
CA MET A 1 17.79 -18.07 6.19
C MET A 1 16.40 -18.26 5.63
N LEU A 2 15.37 -17.90 6.41
CA LEU A 2 14.03 -17.85 5.88
C LEU A 2 14.06 -16.70 4.85
N GLY A 3 13.90 -17.04 3.58
CA GLY A 3 13.77 -16.04 2.52
C GLY A 3 12.62 -15.11 2.87
N GLU A 4 12.81 -13.83 2.60
CA GLU A 4 11.77 -12.81 2.82
C GLU A 4 10.45 -13.27 2.20
N PRO A 5 9.31 -13.05 2.90
CA PRO A 5 8.02 -13.49 2.41
C PRO A 5 7.78 -12.93 1.01
N ALA A 6 7.39 -13.83 0.10
CA ALA A 6 7.06 -13.52 -1.28
C ALA A 6 5.89 -12.52 -1.30
N GLY A 7 6.20 -11.23 -1.30
CA GLY A 7 5.22 -10.15 -1.17
C GLY A 7 5.84 -8.80 -0.80
N ALA A 8 7.00 -8.78 -0.13
CA ALA A 8 7.64 -7.54 0.34
C ALA A 8 8.37 -6.71 -0.74
N GLY A 9 8.26 -7.10 -2.02
CA GLY A 9 9.00 -6.47 -3.12
C GLY A 9 10.51 -6.78 -3.11
N THR A 10 11.25 -6.20 -4.05
CA THR A 10 12.72 -6.26 -4.03
C THR A 10 13.28 -5.34 -2.94
N PRO A 11 14.57 -5.45 -2.54
CA PRO A 11 15.17 -4.52 -1.58
C PRO A 11 14.99 -3.03 -1.96
N LEU A 12 15.02 -2.73 -3.27
CA LEU A 12 14.76 -1.38 -3.77
C LEU A 12 13.32 -0.90 -3.50
N HIS A 13 12.32 -1.79 -3.61
CA HIS A 13 10.94 -1.44 -3.27
C HIS A 13 10.81 -1.14 -1.77
N GLN A 14 11.51 -1.89 -0.92
CA GLN A 14 11.51 -1.67 0.52
C GLN A 14 12.19 -0.36 0.91
N GLU A 15 13.30 0.00 0.26
CA GLU A 15 13.93 1.33 0.43
C GLU A 15 12.98 2.45 0.05
N LEU A 16 12.30 2.33 -1.10
CA LEU A 16 11.30 3.31 -1.53
C LEU A 16 10.14 3.41 -0.54
N GLN A 17 9.61 2.28 -0.07
CA GLN A 17 8.52 2.25 0.91
C GLN A 17 8.90 2.95 2.22
N ARG A 18 10.09 2.66 2.76
CA ARG A 18 10.58 3.33 3.97
C ARG A 18 10.75 4.83 3.75
N GLY A 19 11.38 5.22 2.62
CA GLY A 19 11.56 6.64 2.28
C GLY A 19 10.25 7.39 2.08
N LEU A 20 9.22 6.76 1.52
CA LEU A 20 7.88 7.35 1.39
C LEU A 20 7.17 7.49 2.75
N ALA A 21 7.28 6.48 3.62
CA ALA A 21 6.72 6.53 4.97
C ALA A 21 7.34 7.67 5.79
N ASP A 22 8.67 7.79 5.76
CA ASP A 22 9.40 8.88 6.41
C ASP A 22 9.02 10.25 5.82
N PHE A 23 8.87 10.35 4.50
CA PHE A 23 8.49 11.59 3.82
C PHE A 23 7.07 12.05 4.16
N LEU A 24 6.11 11.12 4.23
CA LEU A 24 4.71 11.40 4.52
C LEU A 24 4.42 11.47 6.02
N GLY A 25 5.33 10.98 6.87
CA GLY A 25 5.15 10.90 8.33
C GLY A 25 4.13 9.85 8.75
N CYS A 26 4.01 8.74 8.01
CA CYS A 26 3.13 7.61 8.35
C CYS A 26 3.95 6.41 8.86
N GLU A 27 3.27 5.45 9.49
CA GLU A 27 3.92 4.30 10.14
C GLU A 27 4.61 3.35 9.13
N ASP A 28 4.00 3.15 7.97
CA ASP A 28 4.52 2.31 6.88
C ASP A 28 3.94 2.76 5.53
N SER A 29 4.49 2.25 4.43
CA SER A 29 3.91 2.43 3.09
C SER A 29 4.08 1.20 2.21
N LEU A 30 3.20 1.06 1.21
CA LEU A 30 3.21 -0.03 0.22
C LEU A 30 3.24 0.55 -1.19
N VAL A 31 4.17 0.07 -2.02
CA VAL A 31 4.22 0.47 -3.44
C VAL A 31 3.52 -0.57 -4.32
N LEU A 32 2.67 -0.09 -5.23
CA LEU A 32 1.94 -0.87 -6.22
C LEU A 32 2.27 -0.35 -7.62
N ALA A 33 1.93 -1.13 -8.65
CA ALA A 33 2.33 -0.86 -10.03
C ALA A 33 1.81 0.49 -10.60
N GLY A 34 0.85 1.14 -9.96
CA GLY A 34 0.37 2.47 -10.32
C GLY A 34 -0.80 2.94 -9.47
N GLY A 35 -1.13 4.25 -9.56
CA GLY A 35 -2.12 4.88 -8.69
C GLY A 35 -3.54 4.32 -8.78
N TYR A 36 -3.98 3.88 -9.97
CA TYR A 36 -5.26 3.18 -10.11
C TYR A 36 -5.30 1.90 -9.28
N LEU A 37 -4.25 1.06 -9.40
CA LEU A 37 -4.16 -0.17 -8.64
C LEU A 37 -4.05 0.12 -7.13
N THR A 38 -3.30 1.16 -6.74
CA THR A 38 -3.23 1.61 -5.35
C THR A 38 -4.60 1.92 -4.77
N ASN A 39 -5.39 2.75 -5.46
CA ASN A 39 -6.71 3.14 -4.97
C ASN A 39 -7.68 1.97 -4.92
N VAL A 40 -7.76 1.18 -6.00
CA VAL A 40 -8.66 0.03 -6.05
C VAL A 40 -8.31 -1.00 -4.98
N THR A 41 -7.02 -1.38 -4.86
CA THR A 41 -6.58 -2.34 -3.84
C THR A 41 -6.78 -1.83 -2.42
N ALA A 42 -6.48 -0.55 -2.15
CA ALA A 42 -6.64 0.01 -0.81
C ALA A 42 -8.12 0.05 -0.39
N ILE A 43 -9.01 0.51 -1.26
CA ILE A 43 -10.45 0.58 -0.97
C ILE A 43 -11.03 -0.82 -0.78
N ASP A 44 -10.69 -1.77 -1.68
CA ASP A 44 -11.15 -3.16 -1.61
C ASP A 44 -10.66 -3.89 -0.36
N ALA A 45 -9.44 -3.60 0.10
CA ALA A 45 -8.89 -4.20 1.33
C ALA A 45 -9.47 -3.59 2.62
N LEU A 46 -9.95 -2.35 2.58
CA LEU A 46 -10.45 -1.63 3.76
C LEU A 46 -11.96 -1.80 3.98
N LEU A 47 -12.74 -2.04 2.93
CA LEU A 47 -14.19 -2.11 2.99
C LEU A 47 -14.71 -3.54 2.89
N ALA A 48 -15.80 -3.81 3.61
CA ALA A 48 -16.56 -5.04 3.54
C ALA A 48 -18.01 -4.79 3.12
N ASP A 49 -18.77 -5.87 2.88
CA ASP A 49 -20.18 -5.77 2.54
C ASP A 49 -20.97 -5.09 3.68
N GLY A 50 -21.76 -4.07 3.31
CA GLY A 50 -22.50 -3.23 4.25
C GLY A 50 -21.78 -1.96 4.73
N ASP A 51 -20.51 -1.75 4.38
CA ASP A 51 -19.79 -0.52 4.69
C ASP A 51 -20.23 0.66 3.80
N LEU A 52 -20.06 1.88 4.30
CA LEU A 52 -20.39 3.13 3.59
C LEU A 52 -19.15 3.77 2.97
N LEU A 53 -19.11 3.87 1.64
CA LEU A 53 -18.14 4.67 0.90
C LEU A 53 -18.74 6.04 0.53
N ILE A 54 -18.06 7.12 0.93
CA ILE A 54 -18.38 8.49 0.52
C ILE A 54 -17.22 9.01 -0.32
N HIS A 55 -17.52 9.51 -1.52
CA HIS A 55 -16.54 10.11 -2.42
C HIS A 55 -17.01 11.50 -2.84
N ASP A 56 -16.09 12.36 -3.28
CA ASP A 56 -16.42 13.63 -3.89
C ASP A 56 -16.88 13.44 -5.35
N ALA A 57 -17.15 14.56 -6.06
CA ALA A 57 -17.81 14.58 -7.37
C ALA A 57 -16.85 14.96 -8.50
#